data_AF-A0A0F8ZHU6-F1
#
_entry.id   AF-A0A0F8ZHU6-F1
#
_cell.length_a   1.000
_cell.length_b   1.000
_cell.length_c   1.000
_cell.angle_alpha   90.00
_cell.angle_beta   90.00
_cell.angle_gamma   90.00
#
_symmetry.space_group_name_H-M   'P 1'
#
loop_
_entity.id
_entity.type
_entity.pdbx_description
1 polymer ?
#
loop_
_entity_poly.entity_id
_entity_poly.type
_entity_poly.pdbx_seq_one_letter_code
_entity_poly.pdbx_strand_id
1 'polypeptide(L)' 'TSDAKIELGVRVIRSSSNFSKIYRGNASLAGPLGHDRAKIEGQLNKLTEQLITRMVSDPELLAFLEG' A
#
# COMPACT_ATOMS: atom_id res chain seq x y z
N THR A 1 16.95 13.48 5.61
CA THR A 1 16.09 12.35 5.16
C THR A 1 14.67 12.82 5.19
N SER A 2 13.85 12.41 4.22
CA SER A 2 12.43 12.71 4.19
C SER A 2 11.67 11.40 4.27
N ASP A 3 10.66 11.32 5.13
CA ASP A 3 9.85 10.11 5.29
C ASP A 3 8.66 10.16 4.34
N ALA A 4 8.47 9.09 3.57
CA ALA A 4 7.26 8.86 2.79
C ALA A 4 6.35 7.88 3.54
N LYS A 5 5.09 8.28 3.70
CA LYS A 5 4.02 7.43 4.21
C LYS A 5 3.01 7.21 3.09
N ILE A 6 2.67 5.95 2.83
CA ILE A 6 1.64 5.57 1.87
C ILE A 6 0.60 4.73 2.62
N GLU A 7 -0.67 5.04 2.38
CA GLU A 7 -1.81 4.29 2.89
C GLU A 7 -2.71 3.87 1.72
N LEU A 8 -3.06 2.60 1.63
CA LEU A 8 -4.03 2.06 0.67
C LEU A 8 -5.18 1.43 1.42
N GLY A 9 -6.41 1.85 1.10
CA GLY A 9 -7.63 1.26 1.66
C GLY A 9 -8.28 0.28 0.68
N VAL A 10 -8.64 -0.91 1.15
CA VAL A 10 -9.50 -1.85 0.42
C VAL A 10 -10.86 -1.91 1.10
N ARG A 11 -11.93 -1.76 0.32
CA ARG A 11 -13.31 -1.97 0.77
C ARG A 11 -14.01 -2.93 -0.18
N VAL A 12 -14.57 -4.00 0.38
CA VAL A 12 -15.42 -4.95 -0.35
C VAL A 12 -16.82 -4.87 0.23
N ILE A 13 -17.83 -4.69 -0.63
CA ILE A 13 -19.23 -4.53 -0.24
C ILE A 13 -20.02 -5.70 -0.82
N ARG A 14 -20.64 -6.50 0.04
CA ARG A 14 -21.59 -7.56 -0.31
C ARG A 14 -22.98 -7.21 0.23
N SER A 15 -24.00 -7.91 -0.24
CA SER A 15 -25.39 -7.70 0.22
C SER A 15 -25.58 -7.96 1.72
N SER A 16 -24.81 -8.89 2.30
CA SER A 16 -24.93 -9.31 3.70
C SER A 16 -23.71 -8.99 4.57
N SER A 17 -22.59 -8.54 3.99
CA SER A 17 -21.35 -8.29 4.72
C SER A 17 -20.47 -7.25 4.05
N ASN A 18 -19.59 -6.63 4.84
CA ASN A 18 -18.61 -5.66 4.36
C ASN A 18 -17.24 -5.99 4.93
N PHE A 19 -16.21 -5.76 4.14
CA PHE A 19 -14.81 -5.79 4.56
C PHE A 19 -14.18 -4.43 4.32
N SER A 20 -13.40 -3.96 5.28
CA SER A 20 -12.59 -2.76 5.11
C SER A 20 -11.26 -2.92 5.83
N LYS A 21 -10.16 -2.67 5.13
CA LYS A 21 -8.82 -2.69 5.72
C LYS A 21 -7.94 -1.62 5.11
N ILE A 22 -7.10 -1.00 5.95
CA ILE A 22 -6.12 0.00 5.54
C ILE A 22 -4.73 -0.62 5.67
N TYR A 23 -4.00 -0.65 4.56
CA TYR A 23 -2.65 -1.13 4.44
C TYR A 23 -1.70 0.07 4.47
N ARG A 24 -0.76 0.06 5.42
CA ARG A 24 0.18 1.16 5.63
C ARG A 24 1.59 0.72 5.30
N GLY A 25 2.31 1.57 4.58
CA GLY A 25 3.71 1.38 4.24
C GLY A 25 4.49 2.65 4.52
N ASN A 26 5.65 2.48 5.13
CA ASN A 26 6.57 3.57 5.44
C ASN A 26 7.88 3.30 4.69
N ALA A 27 8.43 4.30 4.02
CA ALA A 27 9.76 4.23 3.44
C ALA A 27 10.52 5.52 3.73
N SER A 28 11.79 5.39 4.12
CA SER A 28 12.70 6.52 4.20
C SER A 28 13.20 6.83 2.78
N LEU A 29 12.85 8.00 2.25
CA LEU A 29 13.34 8.44 0.95
C LEU A 29 14.80 8.86 1.06
N ALA A 30 15.62 8.36 0.15
CA ALA A 30 17.07 8.54 0.19
C ALA A 30 17.51 9.65 -0.78
N GLY A 31 17.69 10.86 -0.25
CA GLY A 31 18.24 12.01 -0.97
C GLY A 31 17.46 13.30 -0.74
N PRO A 32 18.03 14.46 -1.11
CA PRO A 32 17.29 15.72 -1.13
C PRO A 32 16.15 15.63 -2.15
N LEU A 33 14.93 15.96 -1.72
CA LEU A 33 13.70 15.86 -2.52
C LEU A 33 13.74 16.65 -3.86
N GLY A 34 14.73 17.53 -4.05
CA GLY A 34 14.75 18.52 -5.13
C GLY A 34 15.53 18.17 -6.40
N HIS A 35 16.36 17.11 -6.44
CA HIS A 35 17.26 16.89 -7.61
C HIS A 35 17.07 15.57 -8.36
N ASP A 36 16.42 14.57 -7.77
CA ASP A 36 16.42 13.22 -8.34
C ASP A 36 15.00 12.63 -8.35
N ARG A 37 14.10 13.31 -9.09
CA ARG A 37 12.68 12.95 -9.21
C ARG A 37 12.47 11.48 -9.58
N ALA A 38 13.28 10.96 -10.50
CA ALA A 38 13.24 9.55 -10.91
C ALA A 38 13.52 8.58 -9.76
N LYS A 39 14.43 8.94 -8.84
CA LYS A 39 14.74 8.14 -7.65
C LYS A 39 13.58 8.12 -6.67
N ILE A 40 12.90 9.27 -6.49
CA ILE A 40 11.72 9.37 -5.63
C ILE A 40 10.55 8.57 -6.21
N GLU A 41 10.27 8.72 -7.51
CA GLU A 41 9.23 7.96 -8.22
C GLU A 41 9.52 6.45 -8.14
N GLY A 42 10.77 6.03 -8.32
CA GLY A 42 11.17 4.63 -8.16
C GLY A 42 11.00 4.09 -6.74
N GLN A 43 11.30 4.89 -5.71
CA GLN A 43 11.09 4.50 -4.31
C GLN A 43 9.60 4.41 -3.95
N LEU A 44 8.78 5.34 -4.43
CA LEU A 44 7.31 5.29 -4.25
C LEU A 44 6.68 4.11 -4.98
N ASN A 45 7.13 3.81 -6.20
CA ASN A 45 6.64 2.67 -6.97
C ASN A 45 6.92 1.34 -6.23
N LYS A 46 8.14 1.16 -5.73
CA LYS A 46 8.49 -0.02 -4.91
C LYS A 46 7.63 -0.13 -3.65
N LEU A 47 7.41 0.97 -2.94
CA LEU A 47 6.57 0.96 -1.74
C LEU A 47 5.11 0.60 -2.07
N THR A 48 4.61 1.08 -3.20
CA THR A 48 3.26 0.77 -3.71
C THR A 48 3.14 -0.70 -4.09
N GLU A 49 4.10 -1.25 -4.84
CA GLU A 49 4.13 -2.67 -5.22
C GLU A 49 4.16 -3.59 -3.98
N GLN A 50 4.94 -3.24 -2.96
CA GLN A 50 4.96 -3.98 -1.70
C GLN A 50 3.61 -3.95 -0.98
N LEU A 51 2.92 -2.81 -0.98
CA LEU A 51 1.59 -2.69 -0.37
C LEU A 51 0.54 -3.48 -1.12
N ILE A 52 0.54 -3.43 -2.46
CA ILE A 52 -0.32 -4.26 -3.30
C ILE A 52 -0.05 -5.74 -3.06
N THR A 53 1.23 -6.14 -2.97
CA THR A 53 1.61 -7.53 -2.69
C THR A 53 1.07 -8.01 -1.34
N ARG A 54 1.14 -7.17 -0.30
CA ARG A 54 0.55 -7.48 1.01
C ARG A 54 -0.97 -7.56 0.96
N MET A 55 -1.61 -6.70 0.17
CA MET A 55 -3.07 -6.73 -0.03
C MET A 55 -3.53 -8.03 -0.69
N VAL A 56 -2.91 -8.43 -1.80
CA VAL A 56 -3.34 -9.63 -2.55
C VAL A 56 -3.07 -10.94 -1.80
N SER A 57 -2.11 -10.93 -0.88
CA SER A 57 -1.77 -12.07 -0.03
C SER A 57 -2.38 -11.97 1.37
N ASP A 58 -3.29 -11.02 1.63
CA ASP A 58 -3.89 -10.84 2.94
C ASP A 58 -4.89 -11.97 3.24
N PRO A 59 -4.64 -12.85 4.23
CA PRO A 59 -5.50 -13.98 4.51
C PRO A 59 -6.90 -13.57 4.99
N GLU A 60 -7.07 -12.42 5.64
CA GLU A 60 -8.40 -11.93 6.03
C GLU A 60 -9.20 -11.46 4.83
N LEU A 61 -8.55 -10.79 3.88
CA LEU A 61 -9.19 -10.41 2.63
C LEU A 61 -9.55 -11.64 1.81
N LEU A 62 -8.62 -12.60 1.67
CA LEU A 62 -8.85 -13.84 0.94
C LEU A 62 -9.98 -14.66 1.57
N ALA A 63 -9.97 -14.86 2.89
CA ALA A 63 -11.04 -15.56 3.59
C ALA A 63 -12.39 -14.84 3.43
N PHE A 64 -12.43 -13.51 3.54
CA PHE A 64 -13.64 -12.74 3.26
C PHE A 64 -14.13 -12.91 1.81
N LEU A 65 -13.21 -13.01 0.85
CA LEU A 65 -13.54 -13.21 -0.55
C LEU A 65 -14.00 -14.64 -0.86
N GLU A 66 -13.46 -15.66 -0.19
CA GLU A 66 -13.84 -17.06 -0.35
C GLU A 66 -15.25 -17.35 0.21
N GLY A 67 -15.70 -16.60 1.22
CA GLY A 67 -17.07 -16.68 1.77
C GLY A 67 -17.13 -17.46 3.06
#